data_AF-A0A7C7H6J0-F1
#
_entry.id   AF-A0A7C7H6J0-F1
#
_cell.length_a   1.000
_cell.length_b   1.000
_cell.length_c   1.000
_cell.angle_alpha   90.00
_cell.angle_beta   90.00
_cell.angle_gamma   90.00
#
_symmetry.space_group_name_H-M   'P 1'
#
loop_
_entity.id
_entity.type
_entity.pdbx_description
1 polymer ?
#
loop_
_entity_poly.entity_id
_entity_poly.type
_entity_poly.pdbx_seq_one_letter_code
_entity_poly.pdbx_strand_id
1 'polypeptide(L)'
;MQFFAIVFGLVAFLGGHTLAPTWVAYADDASIVYQGRWDDSTATSPCCGWQGSSVAMNFDGTAIAMGVIVKNDNEWFKVIIDGDIFNAKEIEVSSNNLWQAVILAHGLTAGAHHIEVVKETNNNEHMTFLGFAGIDGIGPLAPPLPHSRRIAFYGDSNLAGNSLEHEENNGQLSYRGCTNTLAGITARRLDAAYQNCSISGATISSLNNWYDRVNPSDENTQWGFSNWVPDVVVINIGANDIYYYSESRIRTRYNNLLDDMRATYPNAHIVMANGRGWDKDEPADYIESVVAQRNDPNISAVLFPWVFEQWHGCETDHSGMADYVSEHIATVMGWTALPTDVMTGFGRGGNVANGNFEESAPFGGFGWRYGVNKPRVHRLHEPTTAQDGEYFVGVVNGASIQQSNPCQPGQTVTVNLWLRSRYATGSAAADITLDFRNQEMYTAPLASNSVTLPLSTNWINHTVTAVAPLGGDPVFHTRLTIASNGQSQVAIDNVTMTVN
;
A
#
# COMPACT_ATOMS: atom_id res chain seq x y z
N MET A 1 -15.83 -30.38 19.36
CA MET A 1 -15.07 -31.55 18.86
C MET A 1 -14.11 -31.24 17.71
N GLN A 2 -14.23 -30.11 17.00
CA GLN A 2 -13.40 -29.83 15.82
C GLN A 2 -11.97 -29.30 16.10
N PHE A 3 -11.68 -28.82 17.31
CA PHE A 3 -10.39 -28.19 17.66
C PHE A 3 -9.37 -29.11 18.37
N PHE A 4 -9.77 -30.34 18.75
CA PHE A 4 -8.86 -31.33 19.37
C PHE A 4 -7.68 -31.73 18.45
N ALA A 5 -7.74 -31.34 17.17
CA ALA A 5 -6.76 -31.70 16.16
C ALA A 5 -5.72 -30.60 15.85
N ILE A 6 -5.84 -29.37 16.38
CA ILE A 6 -4.71 -28.42 16.36
C ILE A 6 -3.48 -29.02 17.03
N VAL A 7 -3.73 -29.85 18.06
CA VAL A 7 -2.73 -30.63 18.77
C VAL A 7 -1.92 -31.56 17.85
N PHE A 8 -2.48 -31.99 16.70
CA PHE A 8 -1.84 -32.91 15.77
C PHE A 8 -1.20 -32.24 14.54
N GLY A 9 -1.56 -30.98 14.20
CA GLY A 9 -1.00 -30.27 13.03
C GLY A 9 0.45 -29.81 13.21
N LEU A 10 0.87 -29.50 14.44
CA LEU A 10 2.24 -29.14 14.80
C LEU A 10 3.22 -30.33 14.81
N VAL A 11 2.69 -31.56 14.72
CA VAL A 11 3.42 -32.80 15.07
C VAL A 11 4.37 -33.30 13.96
N ALA A 12 4.30 -32.78 12.73
CA ALA A 12 4.92 -33.45 11.58
C ALA A 12 6.23 -32.87 11.05
N PHE A 13 6.77 -31.76 11.56
CA PHE A 13 7.90 -31.07 10.90
C PHE A 13 9.19 -30.87 11.71
N LEU A 14 9.23 -31.26 12.99
CA LEU A 14 10.43 -31.16 13.81
C LEU A 14 10.94 -32.56 14.13
N GLY A 15 11.94 -33.01 13.37
CA GLY A 15 12.55 -34.32 13.56
C GLY A 15 12.97 -34.54 15.02
N GLY A 16 12.22 -35.39 15.72
CA GLY A 16 12.66 -36.02 16.98
C GLY A 16 11.75 -35.88 18.20
N HIS A 17 10.88 -34.86 18.30
CA HIS A 17 9.98 -34.72 19.45
C HIS A 17 8.61 -34.18 19.01
N THR A 18 7.56 -34.96 19.26
CA THR A 18 6.16 -34.56 19.10
C THR A 18 5.82 -33.49 20.13
N LEU A 19 5.99 -32.21 19.79
CA LEU A 19 5.58 -31.12 20.67
C LEU A 19 4.08 -30.87 20.44
N ALA A 20 3.25 -31.44 21.32
CA ALA A 20 1.87 -30.99 21.47
C ALA A 20 1.88 -29.51 21.92
N PRO A 21 0.91 -28.69 21.49
CA PRO A 21 0.79 -27.33 21.98
C PRO A 21 0.74 -27.34 23.51
N THR A 22 1.52 -26.45 24.12
CA THR A 22 1.56 -26.30 25.58
C THR A 22 0.33 -25.55 26.09
N TRP A 23 -0.26 -24.73 25.23
CA TRP A 23 -1.45 -23.93 25.52
C TRP A 23 -2.28 -23.71 24.26
N VAL A 24 -3.55 -23.40 24.44
CA VAL A 24 -4.52 -23.10 23.39
C VAL A 24 -5.41 -21.95 23.85
N ALA A 25 -5.56 -20.93 23.00
CA ALA A 25 -6.56 -19.87 23.15
C ALA A 25 -7.62 -20.08 22.06
N TYR A 26 -8.86 -20.36 22.46
CA TYR A 26 -9.97 -20.44 21.52
C TYR A 26 -10.35 -19.04 21.02
N ALA A 27 -11.11 -18.95 19.94
CA ALA A 27 -11.50 -17.66 19.38
C ALA A 27 -12.24 -16.73 20.38
N ASP A 28 -12.95 -17.29 21.37
CA ASP A 28 -13.63 -16.54 22.43
C ASP A 28 -12.74 -16.23 23.65
N ASP A 29 -11.44 -16.50 23.58
CA ASP A 29 -10.50 -16.19 24.65
C ASP A 29 -10.28 -14.66 24.76
N ALA A 30 -10.38 -14.13 25.98
CA ALA A 30 -10.29 -12.70 26.26
C ALA A 30 -8.89 -12.09 26.03
N SER A 31 -7.87 -12.92 25.82
CA SER A 31 -6.52 -12.48 25.44
C SER A 31 -6.41 -12.07 23.96
N ILE A 32 -7.39 -12.45 23.14
CA ILE A 32 -7.40 -12.17 21.69
C ILE A 32 -8.14 -10.86 21.42
N VAL A 33 -7.51 -10.00 20.63
CA VAL A 33 -8.08 -8.73 20.16
C VAL A 33 -8.41 -8.84 18.69
N TYR A 34 -9.64 -8.45 18.33
CA TYR A 34 -10.13 -8.44 16.95
C TYR A 34 -10.18 -7.00 16.44
N GLN A 35 -9.66 -6.78 15.24
CA GLN A 35 -9.77 -5.53 14.49
C GLN A 35 -10.39 -5.78 13.13
N GLY A 36 -11.18 -4.83 12.64
CA GLY A 36 -11.93 -4.96 11.39
C GLY A 36 -13.43 -5.18 11.66
N ARG A 37 -14.11 -5.80 10.69
CA ARG A 37 -15.52 -6.18 10.81
C ARG A 37 -15.63 -7.69 10.87
N TRP A 38 -15.91 -8.17 12.08
CA TRP A 38 -16.07 -9.59 12.37
C TRP A 38 -17.55 -9.89 12.63
N ASP A 39 -18.04 -10.99 12.06
CA ASP A 39 -19.27 -11.63 12.50
C ASP A 39 -18.91 -12.59 13.62
N ASP A 40 -19.31 -12.25 14.84
CA ASP A 40 -19.09 -12.98 16.07
C ASP A 40 -20.36 -13.63 16.62
N SER A 41 -21.41 -13.75 15.79
CA SER A 41 -22.69 -14.40 16.16
C SER A 41 -22.50 -15.80 16.73
N THR A 42 -21.39 -16.46 16.36
CA THR A 42 -20.84 -17.64 17.05
C THR A 42 -19.45 -17.32 17.60
N ALA A 43 -19.37 -17.02 18.90
CA ALA A 43 -18.13 -16.58 19.57
C ALA A 43 -16.92 -17.52 19.39
N THR A 44 -17.15 -18.82 19.27
CA THR A 44 -16.07 -19.82 19.07
C THR A 44 -15.59 -19.93 17.62
N SER A 45 -16.20 -19.21 16.69
CA SER A 45 -15.88 -19.28 15.26
C SER A 45 -16.23 -17.96 14.53
N PRO A 46 -15.65 -16.83 14.95
CA PRO A 46 -15.86 -15.55 14.29
C PRO A 46 -15.30 -15.59 12.87
N CYS A 47 -15.95 -14.88 11.95
CA CYS A 47 -15.51 -14.79 10.56
C CYS A 47 -15.41 -13.34 10.08
N CYS A 48 -14.55 -13.12 9.09
CA CYS A 48 -14.41 -11.82 8.44
C CYS A 48 -14.18 -12.02 6.93
N GLY A 49 -14.60 -11.03 6.15
CA GLY A 49 -14.40 -11.00 4.69
C GLY A 49 -13.64 -9.78 4.20
N TRP A 50 -13.67 -8.69 4.97
CA TRP A 50 -12.95 -7.46 4.63
C TRP A 50 -11.44 -7.59 4.86
N GLN A 51 -10.65 -7.20 3.86
CA GLN A 51 -9.20 -7.06 3.96
C GLN A 51 -8.82 -6.11 5.11
N GLY A 52 -7.66 -6.35 5.72
CA GLY A 52 -7.17 -5.57 6.86
C GLY A 52 -7.82 -5.92 8.19
N SER A 53 -8.80 -6.84 8.19
CA SER A 53 -9.26 -7.46 9.43
C SER A 53 -8.14 -8.29 10.03
N SER A 54 -7.88 -8.12 11.32
CA SER A 54 -6.78 -8.78 12.02
C SER A 54 -7.19 -9.37 13.37
N VAL A 55 -6.41 -10.35 13.79
CA VAL A 55 -6.43 -10.91 15.15
C VAL A 55 -5.06 -10.73 15.77
N ALA A 56 -5.03 -10.26 17.01
CA ALA A 56 -3.80 -10.00 17.74
C ALA A 56 -3.83 -10.60 19.16
N MET A 57 -2.68 -10.99 19.68
CA MET A 57 -2.55 -11.58 21.02
C MET A 57 -1.11 -11.40 21.54
N ASN A 58 -0.96 -11.26 22.85
CA ASN A 58 0.34 -11.41 23.51
C ASN A 58 0.46 -12.85 24.03
N PHE A 59 1.62 -13.49 23.88
CA PHE A 59 1.82 -14.87 24.33
C PHE A 59 3.25 -15.08 24.85
N ASP A 60 3.41 -16.07 25.73
CA ASP A 60 4.73 -16.59 26.10
C ASP A 60 4.97 -17.93 25.39
N GLY A 61 6.06 -18.04 24.65
CA GLY A 61 6.38 -19.24 23.87
C GLY A 61 7.53 -19.07 22.87
N THR A 62 7.80 -20.14 22.11
CA THR A 62 8.83 -20.15 21.04
C THR A 62 8.25 -20.36 19.63
N ALA A 63 6.96 -20.68 19.55
CA ALA A 63 6.23 -20.88 18.31
C ALA A 63 4.72 -20.67 18.53
N ILE A 64 4.02 -20.31 17.46
CA ILE A 64 2.58 -20.07 17.46
C ILE A 64 1.95 -20.47 16.11
N ALA A 65 0.77 -21.05 16.19
CA ALA A 65 -0.06 -21.47 15.07
C ALA A 65 -1.49 -20.96 15.22
N MET A 66 -2.20 -20.81 14.10
CA MET A 66 -3.61 -20.43 14.04
C MET A 66 -4.45 -21.59 13.51
N GLY A 67 -5.65 -21.76 14.09
CA GLY A 67 -6.73 -22.52 13.49
C GLY A 67 -7.59 -21.64 12.59
N VAL A 68 -7.79 -22.05 11.35
CA VAL A 68 -8.57 -21.28 10.37
C VAL A 68 -9.40 -22.19 9.45
N ILE A 69 -10.54 -21.70 8.97
CA ILE A 69 -11.27 -22.28 7.83
C ILE A 69 -11.24 -21.25 6.70
N VAL A 70 -10.69 -21.63 5.54
CA VAL A 70 -10.68 -20.81 4.32
C VAL A 70 -11.62 -21.43 3.29
N LYS A 71 -12.55 -20.61 2.79
CA LYS A 71 -13.61 -21.05 1.86
C LYS A 71 -13.40 -20.46 0.47
N ASN A 72 -13.82 -21.23 -0.54
CA ASN A 72 -14.00 -20.83 -1.95
C ASN A 72 -12.74 -20.39 -2.73
N ASP A 73 -11.85 -19.58 -2.14
CA ASP A 73 -10.62 -19.11 -2.73
C ASP A 73 -9.50 -19.03 -1.68
N ASN A 74 -8.25 -19.03 -2.12
CA ASN A 74 -7.10 -18.96 -1.23
C ASN A 74 -7.09 -17.62 -0.48
N GLU A 75 -6.60 -17.67 0.76
CA GLU A 75 -6.41 -16.49 1.60
C GLU A 75 -4.94 -16.28 1.89
N TRP A 76 -4.51 -15.03 1.81
CA TRP A 76 -3.17 -14.61 2.18
C TRP A 76 -3.24 -13.86 3.50
N PHE A 77 -2.30 -14.17 4.39
CA PHE A 77 -2.18 -13.53 5.69
C PHE A 77 -0.80 -12.92 5.88
N LYS A 78 -0.75 -11.72 6.45
CA LYS A 78 0.50 -11.15 6.96
C LYS A 78 0.62 -11.45 8.44
N VAL A 79 1.76 -12.02 8.84
CA VAL A 79 2.10 -12.35 10.21
C VAL A 79 3.18 -11.39 10.69
N ILE A 80 2.84 -10.57 11.68
CA ILE A 80 3.74 -9.59 12.29
C ILE A 80 4.03 -10.09 13.71
N ILE A 81 5.31 -10.26 14.04
CA ILE A 81 5.78 -10.65 15.37
C ILE A 81 6.50 -9.46 16.00
N ASP A 82 6.15 -9.14 17.24
CA ASP A 82 6.76 -8.09 18.06
C ASP A 82 6.74 -6.70 17.40
N GLY A 83 5.76 -6.45 16.52
CA GLY A 83 5.64 -5.22 15.76
C GLY A 83 6.66 -5.06 14.63
N ASP A 84 7.45 -6.09 14.31
CA ASP A 84 8.43 -6.06 13.24
C ASP A 84 7.76 -6.23 11.87
N ILE A 85 7.26 -5.11 11.34
CA ILE A 85 6.61 -5.05 10.04
C ILE A 85 7.58 -5.33 8.87
N PHE A 86 8.87 -5.02 9.04
CA PHE A 86 9.88 -5.18 8.00
C PHE A 86 10.21 -6.65 7.72
N ASN A 87 10.14 -7.49 8.76
CA ASN A 87 10.36 -8.94 8.64
C ASN A 87 9.05 -9.75 8.70
N ALA A 88 7.90 -9.09 8.51
CA ALA A 88 6.60 -9.74 8.50
C ALA A 88 6.53 -10.81 7.40
N LYS A 89 5.91 -11.95 7.72
CA LYS A 89 5.80 -13.08 6.80
C LYS A 89 4.46 -13.09 6.13
N GLU A 90 4.45 -13.40 4.85
CA GLU A 90 3.22 -13.71 4.14
C GLU A 90 2.99 -15.21 4.08
N ILE A 91 1.76 -15.63 4.34
CA ILE A 91 1.37 -17.04 4.34
C ILE A 91 0.12 -17.21 3.50
N GLU A 92 0.22 -18.03 2.46
CA GLU A 92 -0.92 -18.53 1.70
C GLU A 92 -1.57 -19.71 2.43
N VAL A 93 -2.89 -19.69 2.53
CA VAL A 93 -3.71 -20.79 3.01
C VAL A 93 -4.68 -21.18 1.91
N SER A 94 -4.50 -22.38 1.36
CA SER A 94 -5.36 -22.86 0.28
C SER A 94 -6.78 -23.11 0.76
N SER A 95 -7.77 -22.78 -0.08
CA SER A 95 -9.16 -23.15 0.23
C SER A 95 -9.35 -24.66 0.15
N ASN A 96 -9.95 -25.22 1.19
CA ASN A 96 -10.43 -26.60 1.18
C ASN A 96 -11.76 -26.78 1.92
N ASN A 97 -12.37 -25.67 2.37
CA ASN A 97 -13.61 -25.65 3.15
C ASN A 97 -13.56 -26.45 4.46
N LEU A 98 -12.36 -26.85 4.91
CA LEU A 98 -12.10 -27.57 6.15
C LEU A 98 -11.25 -26.70 7.07
N TRP A 99 -11.23 -27.08 8.34
CA TRP A 99 -10.32 -26.45 9.31
C TRP A 99 -8.87 -26.84 8.98
N GLN A 100 -7.95 -25.90 9.18
CA GLN A 100 -6.52 -26.03 8.93
C GLN A 100 -5.75 -25.46 10.12
N ALA A 101 -4.64 -26.11 10.50
CA ALA A 101 -3.65 -25.55 11.41
C ALA A 101 -2.52 -24.92 10.58
N VAL A 102 -2.26 -23.64 10.79
CA VAL A 102 -1.27 -22.86 10.04
C VAL A 102 -0.19 -22.40 11.02
N ILE A 103 1.06 -22.83 10.82
CA ILE A 103 2.19 -22.36 11.61
C ILE A 103 2.50 -20.93 11.19
N LEU A 104 2.42 -19.99 12.12
CA LEU A 104 2.60 -18.56 11.86
C LEU A 104 4.04 -18.14 12.14
N ALA A 105 4.60 -18.60 13.24
CA ALA A 105 6.00 -18.38 13.59
C ALA A 105 6.55 -19.55 14.42
N HIS A 106 7.86 -19.79 14.31
CA HIS A 106 8.58 -20.79 15.08
C HIS A 106 10.07 -20.40 15.20
N GLY A 107 10.75 -20.97 16.19
CA GLY A 107 12.16 -20.63 16.45
C GLY A 107 12.33 -19.24 17.04
N LEU A 108 11.28 -18.70 17.67
CA LEU A 108 11.36 -17.47 18.45
C LEU A 108 12.21 -17.71 19.70
N THR A 109 12.82 -16.64 20.20
CA THR A 109 13.47 -16.67 21.52
C THR A 109 12.46 -17.04 22.60
N ALA A 110 12.83 -17.80 23.63
CA ALA A 110 11.89 -18.07 24.71
C ALA A 110 11.51 -16.77 25.45
N GLY A 111 10.20 -16.50 25.56
CA GLY A 111 9.68 -15.37 26.32
C GLY A 111 8.36 -14.84 25.77
N ALA A 112 8.03 -13.62 26.19
CA ALA A 112 6.83 -12.90 25.77
C ALA A 112 6.99 -12.31 24.37
N HIS A 113 5.97 -12.51 23.56
CA HIS A 113 5.86 -12.04 22.19
C HIS A 113 4.48 -11.42 21.93
N HIS A 114 4.41 -10.55 20.95
CA HIS A 114 3.16 -10.05 20.36
C HIS A 114 2.99 -10.61 18.96
N ILE A 115 1.79 -11.08 18.62
CA ILE A 115 1.43 -11.44 17.25
C ILE A 115 0.28 -10.58 16.76
N GLU A 116 0.34 -10.17 15.49
CA GLU A 116 -0.80 -9.74 14.70
C GLU A 116 -0.86 -10.56 13.41
N VAL A 117 -2.04 -11.07 13.07
CA VAL A 117 -2.33 -11.76 11.81
C VAL A 117 -3.36 -10.96 11.04
N VAL A 118 -2.97 -10.40 9.89
CA VAL A 118 -3.81 -9.55 9.05
C VAL A 118 -4.27 -10.34 7.83
N LYS A 119 -5.57 -10.35 7.53
CA LYS A 119 -6.11 -10.86 6.26
C LYS A 119 -5.76 -9.88 5.13
N GLU A 120 -4.93 -10.31 4.18
CA GLU A 120 -4.44 -9.47 3.09
C GLU A 120 -5.40 -9.40 1.89
N THR A 121 -6.03 -10.54 1.59
CA THR A 121 -6.77 -10.77 0.36
C THR A 121 -8.08 -10.00 0.29
N ASN A 122 -8.30 -9.31 -0.83
CA ASN A 122 -9.62 -8.84 -1.27
C ASN A 122 -10.14 -9.74 -2.39
N ASN A 123 -10.88 -10.77 -2.00
CA ASN A 123 -11.56 -11.74 -2.86
C ASN A 123 -13.08 -11.79 -2.60
N ASN A 124 -13.58 -10.97 -1.68
CA ASN A 124 -14.96 -10.98 -1.15
C ASN A 124 -15.39 -12.33 -0.53
N GLU A 125 -14.44 -13.19 -0.17
CA GLU A 125 -14.68 -14.46 0.52
C GLU A 125 -14.36 -14.37 2.02
N HIS A 126 -14.78 -15.37 2.78
CA HIS A 126 -14.60 -15.40 4.24
C HIS A 126 -13.53 -16.37 4.69
N MET A 127 -12.83 -15.95 5.72
CA MET A 127 -12.11 -16.84 6.62
C MET A 127 -12.86 -16.95 7.95
N THR A 128 -12.79 -18.11 8.59
CA THR A 128 -13.24 -18.31 9.97
C THR A 128 -12.04 -18.53 10.85
N PHE A 129 -11.83 -17.66 11.84
CA PHE A 129 -10.80 -17.83 12.84
C PHE A 129 -11.30 -18.74 13.95
N LEU A 130 -10.45 -19.65 14.42
CA LEU A 130 -10.84 -20.64 15.42
C LEU A 130 -10.01 -20.55 16.70
N GLY A 131 -8.89 -19.83 16.69
CA GLY A 131 -8.03 -19.62 17.86
C GLY A 131 -6.53 -19.78 17.54
N PHE A 132 -5.72 -19.57 18.58
CA PHE A 132 -4.27 -19.75 18.55
C PHE A 132 -3.82 -20.93 19.42
N ALA A 133 -2.67 -21.49 19.09
CA ALA A 133 -1.97 -22.44 19.93
C ALA A 133 -0.46 -22.23 19.84
N GLY A 134 0.26 -22.45 20.93
CA GLY A 134 1.71 -22.27 20.96
C GLY A 134 2.44 -23.35 21.75
N ILE A 135 3.77 -23.24 21.71
CA ILE A 135 4.72 -24.22 22.23
C ILE A 135 5.71 -23.52 23.19
N ASP A 136 6.15 -24.25 24.21
CA ASP A 136 7.24 -23.90 25.14
C ASP A 136 7.06 -22.55 25.85
N GLY A 137 5.96 -22.40 26.61
CA GLY A 137 5.70 -21.22 27.43
C GLY A 137 4.42 -21.34 28.26
N ILE A 138 4.08 -20.29 29.01
CA ILE A 138 2.93 -20.27 29.91
C ILE A 138 1.60 -19.93 29.24
N GLY A 139 1.63 -19.48 27.99
CA GLY A 139 0.43 -19.27 27.18
C GLY A 139 0.04 -17.83 26.92
N PRO A 140 -1.25 -17.61 26.61
CA PRO A 140 -1.75 -16.28 26.34
C PRO A 140 -1.48 -15.37 27.53
N LEU A 141 -1.02 -14.16 27.24
CA LEU A 141 -0.76 -13.12 28.21
C LEU A 141 -1.92 -12.12 28.23
N ALA A 142 -1.77 -11.04 29.00
CA ALA A 142 -2.75 -9.96 28.98
C ALA A 142 -2.93 -9.44 27.53
N PRO A 143 -4.17 -9.17 27.08
CA PRO A 143 -4.43 -8.76 25.71
C PRO A 143 -3.65 -7.48 25.35
N PRO A 144 -3.26 -7.32 24.07
CA PRO A 144 -2.71 -6.06 23.57
C PRO A 144 -3.63 -4.88 23.89
N LEU A 145 -3.05 -3.72 24.15
CA LEU A 145 -3.85 -2.51 24.37
C LEU A 145 -4.55 -2.13 23.06
N PRO A 146 -5.86 -1.82 23.10
CA PRO A 146 -6.56 -1.36 21.90
C PRO A 146 -6.05 0.03 21.51
N HIS A 147 -6.02 0.30 20.20
CA HIS A 147 -5.75 1.64 19.71
C HIS A 147 -6.83 2.62 20.20
N SER A 148 -6.38 3.81 20.59
CA SER A 148 -7.27 4.89 20.99
C SER A 148 -7.89 5.64 19.80
N ARG A 149 -7.24 5.55 18.63
CA ARG A 149 -7.63 6.20 17.38
C ARG A 149 -8.22 5.18 16.41
N ARG A 150 -9.20 5.59 15.62
CA ARG A 150 -9.93 4.72 14.70
C ARG A 150 -10.18 5.39 13.35
N ILE A 151 -9.85 4.69 12.26
CA ILE A 151 -10.03 5.19 10.89
C ILE A 151 -10.82 4.18 10.05
N ALA A 152 -11.98 4.57 9.53
CA ALA A 152 -12.72 3.79 8.54
C ALA A 152 -12.27 4.19 7.13
N PHE A 153 -11.90 3.22 6.30
CA PHE A 153 -11.53 3.42 4.91
C PHE A 153 -12.58 2.80 3.99
N TYR A 154 -13.01 3.57 2.99
CA TYR A 154 -13.93 3.14 1.95
C TYR A 154 -13.35 3.42 0.57
N GLY A 155 -13.26 2.41 -0.29
CA GLY A 155 -12.65 2.60 -1.60
C GLY A 155 -12.89 1.50 -2.62
N ASP A 156 -12.06 1.54 -3.66
CA ASP A 156 -12.11 0.60 -4.78
C ASP A 156 -10.88 -0.34 -4.83
N SER A 157 -10.46 -0.77 -6.02
CA SER A 157 -9.33 -1.68 -6.23
C SER A 157 -8.00 -1.18 -5.68
N ASN A 158 -7.72 0.13 -5.73
CA ASN A 158 -6.45 0.64 -5.21
C ASN A 158 -6.41 0.50 -3.69
N LEU A 159 -7.44 0.97 -2.99
CA LEU A 159 -7.52 0.87 -1.54
C LEU A 159 -7.69 -0.59 -1.05
N ALA A 160 -8.23 -1.46 -1.90
CA ALA A 160 -8.26 -2.90 -1.71
C ALA A 160 -6.89 -3.59 -1.84
N GLY A 161 -5.89 -2.92 -2.40
CA GLY A 161 -4.55 -3.48 -2.61
C GLY A 161 -4.38 -4.32 -3.87
N ASN A 162 -5.19 -4.09 -4.90
CA ASN A 162 -5.04 -4.83 -6.16
C ASN A 162 -3.70 -4.52 -6.84
N SER A 163 -2.91 -5.57 -7.11
CA SER A 163 -1.55 -5.49 -7.68
C SER A 163 -0.52 -4.71 -6.86
N LEU A 164 -0.81 -4.45 -5.59
CA LEU A 164 0.05 -3.68 -4.69
C LEU A 164 1.49 -4.20 -4.66
N GLU A 165 1.66 -5.52 -4.66
CA GLU A 165 2.97 -6.14 -4.46
C GLU A 165 3.73 -6.38 -5.78
N HIS A 166 3.33 -5.71 -6.87
CA HIS A 166 3.98 -5.87 -8.17
C HIS A 166 4.04 -4.57 -8.99
N GLU A 167 5.26 -4.04 -9.15
CA GLU A 167 5.54 -2.79 -9.90
C GLU A 167 5.19 -2.85 -11.41
N GLU A 168 4.86 -4.01 -11.97
CA GLU A 168 4.35 -4.14 -13.36
C GLU A 168 2.82 -4.37 -13.45
N ASN A 169 2.09 -4.21 -12.34
CA ASN A 169 0.63 -4.37 -12.28
C ASN A 169 0.13 -5.74 -12.80
N ASN A 170 0.72 -6.83 -12.31
CA ASN A 170 0.46 -8.18 -12.84
C ASN A 170 -0.89 -8.77 -12.38
N GLY A 171 -1.66 -8.11 -11.50
CA GLY A 171 -3.07 -8.45 -11.20
C GLY A 171 -3.35 -9.80 -10.54
N GLN A 172 -2.33 -10.66 -10.38
CA GLN A 172 -2.45 -11.97 -9.75
C GLN A 172 -2.84 -11.82 -8.27
N LEU A 173 -3.56 -12.82 -7.74
CA LEU A 173 -4.01 -12.82 -6.36
C LEU A 173 -2.85 -12.71 -5.36
N SER A 174 -1.71 -13.35 -5.66
CA SER A 174 -0.48 -13.29 -4.86
C SER A 174 0.20 -11.92 -4.85
N TYR A 175 -0.30 -10.94 -5.62
CA TYR A 175 0.20 -9.56 -5.59
C TYR A 175 -0.81 -8.61 -4.95
N ARG A 176 -1.81 -9.16 -4.25
CA ARG A 176 -2.80 -8.37 -3.52
C ARG A 176 -2.48 -8.38 -2.04
N GLY A 177 -2.42 -7.19 -1.45
CA GLY A 177 -2.24 -7.03 -0.02
C GLY A 177 -2.81 -5.70 0.45
N CYS A 178 -3.40 -5.66 1.63
CA CYS A 178 -3.95 -4.49 2.28
C CYS A 178 -2.97 -3.83 3.27
N THR A 179 -2.03 -4.56 3.87
CA THR A 179 -1.14 -4.04 4.92
C THR A 179 -0.29 -2.90 4.40
N ASN A 180 0.22 -3.00 3.17
CA ASN A 180 1.03 -1.97 2.53
C ASN A 180 0.21 -1.02 1.64
N THR A 181 -1.13 -1.03 1.74
CA THR A 181 -1.96 -0.01 1.09
C THR A 181 -1.87 1.30 1.85
N LEU A 182 -2.38 2.36 1.23
CA LEU A 182 -2.50 3.66 1.88
C LEU A 182 -3.32 3.58 3.18
N ALA A 183 -4.27 2.65 3.29
CA ALA A 183 -5.05 2.44 4.52
C ALA A 183 -4.18 1.90 5.66
N GLY A 184 -3.47 0.79 5.42
CA GLY A 184 -2.62 0.16 6.44
C GLY A 184 -1.46 1.07 6.85
N ILE A 185 -0.78 1.70 5.89
CA ILE A 185 0.34 2.62 6.16
C ILE A 185 -0.16 3.85 6.94
N THR A 186 -1.29 4.45 6.55
CA THR A 186 -1.87 5.59 7.28
C THR A 186 -2.24 5.22 8.71
N ALA A 187 -2.85 4.04 8.91
CA ALA A 187 -3.25 3.56 10.23
C ALA A 187 -2.04 3.38 11.17
N ARG A 188 -0.97 2.74 10.70
CA ARG A 188 0.26 2.56 11.49
C ARG A 188 0.97 3.88 11.76
N ARG A 189 1.07 4.77 10.77
CA ARG A 189 1.62 6.12 10.98
C ARG A 189 0.86 6.90 12.05
N LEU A 190 -0.45 6.71 12.16
CA LEU A 190 -1.27 7.44 13.11
C LEU A 190 -1.55 6.68 14.41
N ASP A 191 -0.93 5.51 14.62
CA ASP A 191 -1.22 4.61 15.74
C ASP A 191 -2.73 4.40 15.93
N ALA A 192 -3.40 4.01 14.84
CA ALA A 192 -4.84 3.87 14.78
C ALA A 192 -5.25 2.46 14.36
N ALA A 193 -6.32 1.96 14.98
CA ALA A 193 -7.06 0.83 14.44
C ALA A 193 -7.77 1.24 13.15
N TYR A 194 -7.95 0.31 12.22
CA TYR A 194 -8.69 0.62 10.99
C TYR A 194 -9.64 -0.48 10.54
N GLN A 195 -10.61 -0.06 9.72
CA GLN A 195 -11.43 -0.94 8.90
C GLN A 195 -11.22 -0.56 7.45
N ASN A 196 -10.94 -1.51 6.56
CA ASN A 196 -10.83 -1.27 5.11
C ASN A 196 -11.96 -1.98 4.37
N CYS A 197 -13.00 -1.22 4.06
CA CYS A 197 -14.15 -1.67 3.29
C CYS A 197 -13.99 -1.17 1.86
N SER A 198 -13.20 -1.88 1.06
CA SER A 198 -12.98 -1.56 -0.36
C SER A 198 -13.34 -2.76 -1.24
N ILE A 199 -13.86 -2.51 -2.44
CA ILE A 199 -14.18 -3.56 -3.42
C ILE A 199 -13.62 -3.15 -4.79
N SER A 200 -12.87 -4.04 -5.42
CA SER A 200 -12.32 -3.80 -6.77
C SER A 200 -13.42 -3.46 -7.78
N GLY A 201 -13.21 -2.39 -8.55
CA GLY A 201 -14.18 -1.89 -9.54
C GLY A 201 -15.40 -1.16 -8.94
N ALA A 202 -15.43 -0.91 -7.64
CA ALA A 202 -16.55 -0.21 -7.01
C ALA A 202 -16.72 1.23 -7.52
N THR A 203 -17.99 1.63 -7.62
CA THR A 203 -18.41 3.01 -7.89
C THR A 203 -18.97 3.60 -6.61
N ILE A 204 -19.10 4.93 -6.54
CA ILE A 204 -19.73 5.62 -5.40
C ILE A 204 -21.11 5.02 -5.12
N SER A 205 -21.90 4.76 -6.16
CA SER A 205 -23.25 4.20 -5.98
C SER A 205 -23.28 2.75 -5.53
N SER A 206 -22.26 1.94 -5.85
CA SER A 206 -22.23 0.57 -5.32
C SER A 206 -21.87 0.59 -3.85
N LEU A 207 -20.96 1.48 -3.41
CA LEU A 207 -20.60 1.65 -2.00
C LEU A 207 -21.82 1.87 -1.09
N ASN A 208 -22.80 2.69 -1.51
CA ASN A 208 -24.04 2.87 -0.74
C ASN A 208 -24.78 1.56 -0.43
N ASN A 209 -24.59 0.49 -1.21
CA ASN A 209 -25.27 -0.80 -1.03
C ASN A 209 -24.50 -1.80 -0.16
N TRP A 210 -23.24 -1.52 0.19
CA TRP A 210 -22.39 -2.48 0.92
C TRP A 210 -21.56 -1.89 2.06
N TYR A 211 -21.49 -0.57 2.21
CA TYR A 211 -20.69 0.07 3.27
C TYR A 211 -21.12 -0.33 4.70
N ASP A 212 -22.32 -0.88 4.84
CA ASP A 212 -22.94 -1.34 6.07
C ASP A 212 -22.84 -2.85 6.28
N ARG A 213 -22.09 -3.58 5.44
CA ARG A 213 -21.99 -5.04 5.57
C ARG A 213 -20.88 -5.51 6.49
N VAL A 214 -21.12 -6.62 7.19
CA VAL A 214 -20.04 -7.36 7.87
C VAL A 214 -19.27 -8.21 6.88
N ASN A 215 -20.00 -8.82 5.94
CA ASN A 215 -19.50 -9.66 4.88
C ASN A 215 -19.72 -8.94 3.54
N PRO A 216 -18.66 -8.68 2.74
CA PRO A 216 -18.78 -7.94 1.48
C PRO A 216 -19.77 -8.57 0.49
N SER A 217 -19.87 -9.90 0.46
CA SER A 217 -20.68 -10.68 -0.48
C SER A 217 -22.10 -11.00 0.01
N ASP A 218 -22.43 -10.78 1.30
CA ASP A 218 -23.75 -11.10 1.86
C ASP A 218 -24.47 -9.84 2.34
N GLU A 219 -25.48 -9.45 1.57
CA GLU A 219 -26.36 -8.31 1.83
C GLU A 219 -27.21 -8.46 3.10
N ASN A 220 -27.33 -9.67 3.66
CA ASN A 220 -28.09 -9.90 4.89
C ASN A 220 -27.25 -9.65 6.14
N THR A 221 -25.94 -9.47 6.01
CA THR A 221 -25.07 -9.14 7.14
C THR A 221 -25.01 -7.64 7.32
N GLN A 222 -25.42 -7.14 8.48
CA GLN A 222 -25.37 -5.72 8.80
C GLN A 222 -24.37 -5.44 9.92
N TRP A 223 -23.50 -4.48 9.68
CA TRP A 223 -22.51 -3.99 10.63
C TRP A 223 -23.18 -3.08 11.66
N GLY A 224 -23.04 -3.45 12.93
CA GLY A 224 -23.45 -2.59 14.04
C GLY A 224 -22.46 -1.44 14.20
N PHE A 225 -22.70 -0.30 13.55
CA PHE A 225 -21.81 0.88 13.61
C PHE A 225 -21.56 1.41 15.03
N SER A 226 -22.43 1.10 16.00
CA SER A 226 -22.20 1.42 17.42
C SER A 226 -21.07 0.61 18.07
N ASN A 227 -20.71 -0.54 17.49
CA ASN A 227 -19.67 -1.43 18.03
C ASN A 227 -18.27 -0.86 17.79
N TRP A 228 -18.12 -0.04 16.75
CA TRP A 228 -16.86 0.57 16.36
C TRP A 228 -17.12 1.90 15.68
N VAL A 229 -16.89 2.99 16.41
CA VAL A 229 -17.09 4.35 15.92
C VAL A 229 -15.72 4.94 15.54
N PRO A 230 -15.49 5.28 14.26
CA PRO A 230 -14.26 5.94 13.83
C PRO A 230 -14.20 7.40 14.28
N ASP A 231 -12.98 7.89 14.51
CA ASP A 231 -12.70 9.32 14.62
C ASP A 231 -12.60 9.96 13.22
N VAL A 232 -12.13 9.18 12.24
CA VAL A 232 -11.90 9.62 10.87
C VAL A 232 -12.49 8.62 9.87
N VAL A 233 -13.14 9.13 8.83
CA VAL A 233 -13.59 8.34 7.67
C VAL A 233 -12.83 8.82 6.45
N VAL A 234 -12.09 7.93 5.79
CA VAL A 234 -11.36 8.22 4.54
C VAL A 234 -12.11 7.57 3.38
N ILE A 235 -12.49 8.37 2.40
CA ILE A 235 -13.22 7.95 1.20
C ILE A 235 -12.29 8.13 0.00
N ASN A 236 -11.81 7.02 -0.57
CA ASN A 236 -11.01 6.98 -1.79
C ASN A 236 -11.70 6.09 -2.83
N ILE A 237 -12.74 6.66 -3.45
CA ILE A 237 -13.58 6.01 -4.46
C ILE A 237 -13.91 7.03 -5.56
N GLY A 238 -14.47 6.57 -6.67
CA GLY A 238 -15.02 7.43 -7.73
C GLY A 238 -14.27 7.33 -9.05
N ALA A 239 -13.06 6.75 -9.06
CA ALA A 239 -12.29 6.54 -10.27
C ALA A 239 -13.05 5.70 -11.31
N ASN A 240 -13.80 4.68 -10.86
CA ASN A 240 -14.61 3.86 -11.77
C ASN A 240 -15.90 4.56 -12.26
N ASP A 241 -16.37 5.61 -11.58
CA ASP A 241 -17.62 6.28 -11.96
C ASP A 241 -17.50 7.02 -13.30
N ILE A 242 -16.30 7.49 -13.66
CA ILE A 242 -16.05 8.28 -14.88
C ILE A 242 -16.40 7.50 -16.15
N TYR A 243 -16.30 6.17 -16.12
CA TYR A 243 -16.63 5.30 -17.27
C TYR A 243 -18.13 5.20 -17.56
N TYR A 244 -18.98 5.63 -16.63
CA TYR A 244 -20.41 5.36 -16.67
C TYR A 244 -21.28 6.61 -16.49
N TYR A 245 -20.73 7.69 -15.93
CA TYR A 245 -21.51 8.84 -15.48
C TYR A 245 -20.81 10.17 -15.75
N SER A 246 -21.61 11.21 -16.02
CA SER A 246 -21.09 12.58 -16.13
C SER A 246 -20.66 13.13 -14.77
N GLU A 247 -19.73 14.10 -14.77
CA GLU A 247 -19.28 14.81 -13.56
C GLU A 247 -20.45 15.27 -12.68
N SER A 248 -21.48 15.88 -13.27
CA SER A 248 -22.68 16.33 -12.54
C SER A 248 -23.39 15.22 -11.75
N ARG A 249 -23.43 14.01 -12.34
CA ARG A 249 -24.02 12.83 -11.71
C ARG A 249 -23.10 12.29 -10.62
N ILE A 250 -21.79 12.30 -10.83
CA ILE A 250 -20.79 11.88 -9.83
C ILE A 250 -20.84 12.79 -8.61
N ARG A 251 -20.87 14.12 -8.80
CA ARG A 251 -21.06 15.10 -7.72
C ARG A 251 -22.33 14.86 -6.91
N THR A 252 -23.44 14.54 -7.59
CA THR A 252 -24.70 14.20 -6.91
C THR A 252 -24.53 12.97 -6.03
N ARG A 253 -23.84 11.94 -6.52
CA ARG A 253 -23.58 10.72 -5.76
C ARG A 253 -22.66 10.94 -4.57
N TYR A 254 -21.63 11.75 -4.72
CA TYR A 254 -20.79 12.14 -3.58
C TYR A 254 -21.60 12.85 -2.51
N ASN A 255 -22.49 13.78 -2.87
CA ASN A 255 -23.35 14.44 -1.91
C ASN A 255 -24.20 13.43 -1.11
N ASN A 256 -24.84 12.48 -1.81
CA ASN A 256 -25.61 11.41 -1.16
C ASN A 256 -24.74 10.52 -0.26
N LEU A 257 -23.56 10.13 -0.72
CA LEU A 257 -22.62 9.35 0.09
C LEU A 257 -22.19 10.12 1.34
N LEU A 258 -21.91 11.42 1.23
CA LEU A 258 -21.53 12.25 2.38
C LEU A 258 -22.70 12.44 3.35
N ASP A 259 -23.94 12.53 2.86
CA ASP A 259 -25.15 12.50 3.69
C ASP A 259 -25.24 11.19 4.49
N ASP A 260 -25.07 10.05 3.81
CA ASP A 260 -25.08 8.73 4.46
C ASP A 260 -23.96 8.61 5.50
N MET A 261 -22.71 8.96 5.13
CA MET A 261 -21.56 8.90 6.04
C MET A 261 -21.72 9.80 7.25
N ARG A 262 -22.27 11.02 7.09
CA ARG A 262 -22.53 11.91 8.22
C ARG A 262 -23.67 11.39 9.10
N ALA A 263 -24.69 10.75 8.53
CA ALA A 263 -25.77 10.12 9.30
C ALA A 263 -25.24 8.92 10.11
N THR A 264 -24.37 8.11 9.52
CA THR A 264 -23.74 6.96 10.18
C THR A 264 -22.70 7.37 11.22
N TYR A 265 -21.90 8.39 10.92
CA TYR A 265 -20.78 8.87 11.74
C TYR A 265 -20.91 10.37 12.05
N PRO A 266 -21.82 10.78 12.95
CA PRO A 266 -22.12 12.20 13.17
C PRO A 266 -20.91 13.05 13.57
N ASN A 267 -19.96 12.47 14.31
CA ASN A 267 -18.81 13.19 14.88
C ASN A 267 -17.49 12.96 14.14
N ALA A 268 -17.43 12.02 13.19
CA ALA A 268 -16.16 11.69 12.54
C ALA A 268 -15.72 12.82 11.60
N HIS A 269 -14.41 13.02 11.46
CA HIS A 269 -13.87 13.86 10.39
C HIS A 269 -13.84 13.07 9.08
N ILE A 270 -14.53 13.55 8.05
CA ILE A 270 -14.61 12.86 6.75
C ILE A 270 -13.54 13.46 5.82
N VAL A 271 -12.68 12.61 5.30
CA VAL A 271 -11.61 12.96 4.36
C VAL A 271 -11.93 12.33 3.01
N MET A 272 -12.22 13.15 2.01
CA MET A 272 -12.25 12.72 0.63
C MET A 272 -10.81 12.70 0.08
N ALA A 273 -10.30 11.54 -0.29
CA ALA A 273 -8.94 11.36 -0.75
C ALA A 273 -8.93 10.86 -2.20
N ASN A 274 -8.33 11.59 -3.14
CA ASN A 274 -8.22 11.14 -4.53
C ASN A 274 -6.89 11.54 -5.18
N GLY A 275 -6.47 10.73 -6.15
CA GLY A 275 -5.29 10.98 -6.95
C GLY A 275 -5.61 11.89 -8.13
N ARG A 276 -4.72 12.85 -8.40
CA ARG A 276 -4.83 13.78 -9.52
C ARG A 276 -3.72 13.52 -10.53
N GLY A 277 -4.05 13.27 -11.78
CA GLY A 277 -3.07 12.99 -12.85
C GLY A 277 -3.30 11.69 -13.64
N TRP A 278 -4.50 11.09 -13.57
CA TRP A 278 -4.85 9.97 -14.43
C TRP A 278 -5.77 10.38 -15.57
N ASP A 279 -6.91 11.00 -15.26
CA ASP A 279 -7.94 11.35 -16.25
C ASP A 279 -8.47 12.78 -15.98
N LYS A 280 -8.89 13.49 -17.02
CA LYS A 280 -9.44 14.86 -16.92
C LYS A 280 -10.83 14.91 -16.30
N ASP A 281 -11.55 13.79 -16.31
CA ASP A 281 -12.89 13.67 -15.71
C ASP A 281 -12.83 13.06 -14.30
N GLU A 282 -11.63 12.81 -13.76
CA GLU A 282 -11.43 12.14 -12.48
C GLU A 282 -11.93 12.97 -11.29
N PRO A 283 -12.38 12.32 -10.20
CA PRO A 283 -12.90 13.02 -9.03
C PRO A 283 -12.00 14.09 -8.42
N ALA A 284 -10.68 13.91 -8.50
CA ALA A 284 -9.71 14.80 -7.89
C ALA A 284 -9.86 16.27 -8.34
N ASP A 285 -10.37 16.52 -9.54
CA ASP A 285 -10.57 17.89 -10.06
C ASP A 285 -11.76 18.62 -9.43
N TYR A 286 -12.65 17.90 -8.74
CA TYR A 286 -13.87 18.50 -8.19
C TYR A 286 -14.19 18.17 -6.75
N ILE A 287 -13.51 17.21 -6.10
CA ILE A 287 -13.82 16.87 -4.71
C ILE A 287 -13.70 18.06 -3.74
N GLU A 288 -12.73 18.96 -3.92
CA GLU A 288 -12.59 20.15 -3.07
C GLU A 288 -13.83 21.05 -3.14
N SER A 289 -14.37 21.24 -4.35
CA SER A 289 -15.60 22.01 -4.54
C SER A 289 -16.83 21.30 -3.98
N VAL A 290 -16.87 19.96 -4.01
CA VAL A 290 -17.94 19.18 -3.36
C VAL A 290 -17.88 19.41 -1.85
N VAL A 291 -16.70 19.27 -1.24
CA VAL A 291 -16.47 19.53 0.19
C VAL A 291 -16.86 20.96 0.58
N ALA A 292 -16.42 21.97 -0.19
CA ALA A 292 -16.73 23.36 0.09
C ALA A 292 -18.24 23.64 0.07
N GLN A 293 -19.00 23.00 -0.83
CA GLN A 293 -20.46 23.14 -0.90
C GLN A 293 -21.19 22.55 0.32
N ARG A 294 -20.57 21.59 1.03
CA ARG A 294 -21.18 20.98 2.23
C ARG A 294 -21.24 21.95 3.40
N ASN A 295 -20.31 22.92 3.47
CA ASN A 295 -20.17 23.85 4.59
C ASN A 295 -20.15 23.12 5.96
N ASP A 296 -19.51 21.95 6.00
CA ASP A 296 -19.31 21.13 7.19
C ASP A 296 -17.82 21.21 7.58
N PRO A 297 -17.47 21.75 8.75
CA PRO A 297 -16.07 21.92 9.17
C PRO A 297 -15.35 20.59 9.39
N ASN A 298 -16.09 19.49 9.55
CA ASN A 298 -15.55 18.15 9.75
C ASN A 298 -15.56 17.34 8.44
N ILE A 299 -15.53 18.01 7.29
CA ILE A 299 -15.28 17.40 5.98
C ILE A 299 -14.12 18.13 5.31
N SER A 300 -13.18 17.37 4.76
CA SER A 300 -12.01 17.90 4.07
C SER A 300 -11.69 17.07 2.84
N ALA A 301 -10.89 17.64 1.92
CA ALA A 301 -10.33 16.93 0.78
C ALA A 301 -8.81 16.86 0.92
N VAL A 302 -8.23 15.74 0.46
CA VAL A 302 -6.79 15.58 0.27
C VAL A 302 -6.53 15.08 -1.15
N LEU A 303 -5.65 15.78 -1.85
CA LEU A 303 -5.24 15.45 -3.20
C LEU A 303 -3.77 15.02 -3.18
N PHE A 304 -3.50 13.86 -3.76
CA PHE A 304 -2.14 13.38 -3.97
C PHE A 304 -1.87 13.22 -5.48
N PRO A 305 -0.62 13.36 -5.94
CA PRO A 305 -0.32 13.22 -7.36
C PRO A 305 -0.44 11.76 -7.81
N TRP A 306 -1.04 11.55 -8.97
CA TRP A 306 -1.04 10.26 -9.65
C TRP A 306 0.23 10.17 -10.51
N VAL A 307 1.15 9.27 -10.16
CA VAL A 307 2.52 9.22 -10.77
C VAL A 307 2.89 7.87 -11.35
N PHE A 308 1.93 6.94 -11.41
CA PHE A 308 2.14 5.53 -11.75
C PHE A 308 1.37 5.10 -13.02
N GLU A 309 1.17 6.03 -13.95
CA GLU A 309 0.58 5.81 -15.29
C GLU A 309 -0.80 5.14 -15.25
N GLN A 310 -1.16 4.29 -16.21
CA GLN A 310 -2.44 3.58 -16.25
C GLN A 310 -2.52 2.37 -15.31
N TRP A 311 -1.55 2.23 -14.40
CA TRP A 311 -1.39 1.05 -13.56
C TRP A 311 -2.06 1.24 -12.19
N HIS A 312 -2.23 0.14 -11.46
CA HIS A 312 -2.49 0.21 -10.03
C HIS A 312 -1.22 0.69 -9.30
N GLY A 313 -1.42 1.41 -8.20
CA GLY A 313 -0.32 1.82 -7.33
C GLY A 313 0.35 0.59 -6.73
N CYS A 314 1.68 0.57 -6.71
CA CYS A 314 2.41 -0.43 -5.94
C CYS A 314 2.68 0.11 -4.52
N GLU A 315 3.36 -0.66 -3.69
CA GLU A 315 3.62 -0.34 -2.29
C GLU A 315 4.30 1.03 -2.09
N THR A 316 5.19 1.42 -3.01
CA THR A 316 5.88 2.71 -2.94
C THR A 316 4.95 3.88 -3.28
N ASP A 317 4.01 3.70 -4.21
CA ASP A 317 3.01 4.73 -4.51
C ASP A 317 1.99 4.85 -3.38
N HIS A 318 1.56 3.72 -2.82
CA HIS A 318 0.66 3.70 -1.67
C HIS A 318 1.28 4.35 -0.44
N SER A 319 2.58 4.18 -0.22
CA SER A 319 3.31 4.93 0.80
C SER A 319 3.28 6.44 0.53
N GLY A 320 3.53 6.86 -0.72
CA GLY A 320 3.39 8.25 -1.12
C GLY A 320 1.99 8.81 -0.87
N MET A 321 0.94 8.08 -1.24
CA MET A 321 -0.46 8.45 -0.93
C MET A 321 -0.69 8.55 0.58
N ALA A 322 -0.18 7.59 1.36
CA ALA A 322 -0.30 7.56 2.81
C ALA A 322 0.39 8.72 3.49
N ASP A 323 1.53 9.20 2.96
CA ASP A 323 2.19 10.39 3.48
C ASP A 323 1.22 11.58 3.45
N TYR A 324 0.61 11.87 2.29
CA TYR A 324 -0.35 12.97 2.13
C TYR A 324 -1.59 12.80 3.02
N VAL A 325 -2.18 11.60 3.05
CA VAL A 325 -3.40 11.34 3.83
C VAL A 325 -3.12 11.44 5.33
N SER A 326 -2.04 10.84 5.82
CA SER A 326 -1.69 10.86 7.24
C SER A 326 -1.24 12.23 7.73
N GLU A 327 -0.48 13.01 6.94
CA GLU A 327 -0.10 14.39 7.25
C GLU A 327 -1.33 15.29 7.35
N HIS A 328 -2.29 15.11 6.44
CA HIS A 328 -3.56 15.82 6.45
C HIS A 328 -4.39 15.48 7.69
N ILE A 329 -4.57 14.18 7.98
CA ILE A 329 -5.31 13.72 9.17
C ILE A 329 -4.65 14.21 10.45
N ALA A 330 -3.31 14.12 10.56
CA ALA A 330 -2.56 14.62 11.70
C ALA A 330 -2.82 16.11 11.94
N THR A 331 -2.88 16.90 10.87
CA THR A 331 -3.18 18.33 10.94
C THR A 331 -4.59 18.61 11.42
N VAL A 332 -5.62 18.01 10.80
CA VAL A 332 -7.03 18.32 11.11
C VAL A 332 -7.48 17.75 12.46
N MET A 333 -6.91 16.62 12.88
CA MET A 333 -7.25 15.97 14.16
C MET A 333 -6.33 16.39 15.31
N GLY A 334 -5.24 17.10 15.04
CA GLY A 334 -4.19 17.37 16.02
C GLY A 334 -3.48 16.10 16.50
N TRP A 335 -3.41 15.08 15.65
CA TRP A 335 -2.70 13.84 15.93
C TRP A 335 -1.21 13.95 15.58
N THR A 336 -0.42 13.02 16.09
CA THR A 336 0.98 12.86 15.71
C THR A 336 1.09 11.73 14.69
N ALA A 337 1.72 12.00 13.55
CA ALA A 337 2.13 11.00 12.59
C ALA A 337 3.56 10.53 12.90
N LEU A 338 3.73 9.22 13.02
CA LEU A 338 5.02 8.54 13.08
C LEU A 338 5.66 8.50 11.68
N PRO A 339 6.98 8.25 11.59
CA PRO A 339 7.63 8.01 10.31
C PRO A 339 6.94 6.90 9.50
N THR A 340 6.98 7.03 8.18
CA THR A 340 6.54 5.98 7.25
C THR A 340 7.44 4.73 7.41
N ASP A 341 6.84 3.54 7.29
CA ASP A 341 7.52 2.25 7.40
C ASP A 341 7.67 1.50 6.05
N VAL A 342 7.18 2.10 4.96
CA VAL A 342 7.37 1.63 3.59
C VAL A 342 7.97 2.76 2.79
N MET A 343 9.12 2.61 2.15
CA MET A 343 9.71 3.71 1.38
C MET A 343 8.71 4.32 0.37
N THR A 344 8.69 5.65 0.31
CA THR A 344 7.80 6.43 -0.55
C THR A 344 8.36 6.57 -1.96
N GLY A 345 7.55 6.28 -2.98
CA GLY A 345 7.89 6.54 -4.38
C GLY A 345 7.65 7.99 -4.80
N PHE A 346 7.09 8.82 -3.90
CA PHE A 346 6.69 10.19 -4.23
C PHE A 346 7.79 11.17 -3.88
N GLY A 347 8.29 11.85 -4.90
CA GLY A 347 9.17 13.00 -4.72
C GLY A 347 8.52 14.10 -3.90
N ARG A 348 9.33 14.82 -3.11
CA ARG A 348 8.90 15.94 -2.26
C ARG A 348 9.74 17.18 -2.56
N GLY A 349 9.11 18.36 -2.49
CA GLY A 349 9.78 19.63 -2.74
C GLY A 349 10.35 19.79 -4.15
N GLY A 350 9.80 19.08 -5.14
CA GLY A 350 10.31 19.07 -6.51
C GLY A 350 11.53 18.16 -6.73
N ASN A 351 11.96 17.40 -5.72
CA ASN A 351 13.01 16.41 -5.84
C ASN A 351 12.44 15.01 -6.11
N VAL A 352 13.26 14.11 -6.65
CA VAL A 352 12.93 12.68 -6.79
C VAL A 352 12.94 11.97 -5.44
N ALA A 353 12.14 10.92 -5.31
CA ALA A 353 12.23 9.96 -4.22
C ALA A 353 13.39 8.97 -4.42
N ASN A 354 14.03 8.59 -3.31
CA ASN A 354 15.07 7.55 -3.26
C ASN A 354 16.17 7.71 -4.35
N GLY A 355 16.66 8.94 -4.56
CA GLY A 355 17.61 9.24 -5.63
C GLY A 355 19.02 8.67 -5.43
N ASN A 356 19.37 8.29 -4.20
CA ASN A 356 20.59 7.54 -3.85
C ASN A 356 20.37 6.02 -3.79
N PHE A 357 19.13 5.56 -3.97
CA PHE A 357 18.77 4.15 -4.03
C PHE A 357 19.12 3.33 -2.77
N GLU A 358 19.24 3.97 -1.61
CA GLU A 358 19.55 3.32 -0.33
C GLU A 358 18.35 2.58 0.26
N GLU A 359 17.15 3.00 -0.09
CA GLU A 359 15.91 2.40 0.41
C GLU A 359 15.36 1.34 -0.56
N SER A 360 14.74 0.29 -0.01
CA SER A 360 13.89 -0.66 -0.74
C SER A 360 12.56 -0.79 -0.05
N ALA A 361 11.52 -0.98 -0.85
CA ALA A 361 10.24 -1.41 -0.37
C ALA A 361 10.22 -2.94 -0.12
N PRO A 362 9.24 -3.44 0.68
CA PRO A 362 9.17 -4.84 1.09
C PRO A 362 9.21 -5.88 -0.05
N PHE A 363 8.77 -5.52 -1.26
CA PHE A 363 8.70 -6.43 -2.42
C PHE A 363 9.84 -6.22 -3.42
N GLY A 364 10.91 -5.54 -2.98
CA GLY A 364 12.13 -5.30 -3.75
C GLY A 364 12.06 -4.07 -4.66
N GLY A 365 10.93 -3.35 -4.68
CA GLY A 365 10.83 -2.04 -5.31
C GLY A 365 11.78 -1.03 -4.69
N PHE A 366 12.16 -0.01 -5.45
CA PHE A 366 13.04 1.08 -4.98
C PHE A 366 12.52 2.47 -5.38
N GLY A 367 11.22 2.61 -5.66
CA GLY A 367 10.56 3.90 -5.85
C GLY A 367 10.73 4.49 -7.26
N TRP A 368 11.31 3.72 -8.17
CA TRP A 368 11.46 4.04 -9.59
C TRP A 368 10.88 2.91 -10.41
N ARG A 369 10.04 3.23 -11.40
CA ARG A 369 9.38 2.23 -12.25
C ARG A 369 10.29 1.83 -13.41
N TYR A 370 10.21 0.58 -13.86
CA TYR A 370 11.02 0.06 -14.98
C TYR A 370 10.31 -0.96 -15.89
N GLY A 371 9.02 -1.22 -15.66
CA GLY A 371 8.16 -2.08 -16.48
C GLY A 371 8.71 -3.49 -16.71
N VAL A 372 8.29 -4.14 -17.80
CA VAL A 372 8.66 -5.53 -18.23
C VAL A 372 10.17 -5.78 -18.44
N ASN A 373 11.00 -4.76 -18.23
CA ASN A 373 12.45 -4.83 -18.32
C ASN A 373 13.12 -5.07 -16.96
N LYS A 374 12.38 -5.46 -15.91
CA LYS A 374 12.93 -5.80 -14.58
C LYS A 374 14.20 -6.66 -14.62
N PRO A 375 14.30 -7.72 -15.45
CA PRO A 375 15.53 -8.53 -15.52
C PRO A 375 16.78 -7.78 -16.01
N ARG A 376 16.62 -6.53 -16.47
CA ARG A 376 17.68 -5.66 -17.00
C ARG A 376 17.90 -4.41 -16.13
N VAL A 377 17.25 -4.35 -14.96
CA VAL A 377 17.42 -3.30 -13.95
C VAL A 377 17.83 -3.97 -12.65
N HIS A 378 18.92 -3.49 -12.06
CA HIS A 378 19.53 -4.10 -10.89
C HIS A 378 19.88 -3.04 -9.87
N ARG A 379 19.28 -3.12 -8.68
CA ARG A 379 19.79 -2.40 -7.52
C ARG A 379 21.01 -3.16 -6.99
N LEU A 380 22.16 -2.50 -6.95
CA LEU A 380 23.48 -3.11 -6.68
C LEU A 380 24.00 -2.60 -5.34
N HIS A 381 24.41 -3.52 -4.45
CA HIS A 381 25.10 -3.20 -3.20
C HIS A 381 26.62 -3.30 -3.43
N GLU A 382 27.29 -2.15 -3.58
CA GLU A 382 28.74 -2.10 -3.73
C GLU A 382 29.32 -0.88 -2.99
N PRO A 383 29.44 -0.91 -1.65
CA PRO A 383 29.83 0.24 -0.82
C PRO A 383 31.15 0.93 -1.20
N THR A 384 32.06 0.19 -1.83
CA THR A 384 33.36 0.72 -2.25
C THR A 384 33.32 1.45 -3.58
N THR A 385 32.25 1.29 -4.35
CA THR A 385 32.11 1.89 -5.67
C THR A 385 30.83 2.67 -5.87
N ALA A 386 29.88 2.65 -4.94
CA ALA A 386 28.76 3.58 -4.91
C ALA A 386 29.26 5.02 -4.83
N GLN A 387 28.51 5.94 -5.44
CA GLN A 387 28.83 7.37 -5.42
C GLN A 387 28.25 8.05 -4.19
N ASP A 388 27.09 7.59 -3.72
CA ASP A 388 26.48 8.00 -2.45
C ASP A 388 26.00 6.74 -1.71
N GLY A 389 26.21 6.68 -0.40
CA GLY A 389 25.82 5.51 0.40
C GLY A 389 26.51 4.20 0.01
N GLU A 390 25.71 3.15 -0.16
CA GLU A 390 26.15 1.76 -0.40
C GLU A 390 25.54 1.12 -1.66
N TYR A 391 24.50 1.74 -2.21
CA TYR A 391 23.68 1.22 -3.29
C TYR A 391 23.68 2.16 -4.50
N PHE A 392 23.47 1.59 -5.67
CA PHE A 392 23.15 2.33 -6.89
C PHE A 392 22.35 1.45 -7.85
N VAL A 393 21.82 2.03 -8.93
CA VAL A 393 21.03 1.27 -9.91
C VAL A 393 21.82 1.05 -11.20
N GLY A 394 21.89 -0.19 -11.64
CA GLY A 394 22.40 -0.62 -12.93
C GLY A 394 21.28 -0.87 -13.93
N VAL A 395 21.39 -0.31 -15.13
CA VAL A 395 20.46 -0.48 -16.24
C VAL A 395 21.21 -0.99 -17.47
N VAL A 396 20.76 -2.08 -18.10
CA VAL A 396 21.46 -2.73 -19.22
C VAL A 396 20.56 -2.96 -20.44
N ASN A 397 21.18 -3.17 -21.60
CA ASN A 397 20.51 -3.66 -22.82
C ASN A 397 19.24 -2.89 -23.20
N GLY A 398 19.31 -1.56 -23.18
CA GLY A 398 18.19 -0.69 -23.59
C GLY A 398 17.07 -0.57 -22.55
N ALA A 399 17.24 -1.11 -21.35
CA ALA A 399 16.30 -0.89 -20.27
C ALA A 399 16.34 0.58 -19.79
N SER A 400 15.35 0.95 -18.98
CA SER A 400 15.24 2.26 -18.37
C SER A 400 14.60 2.18 -17.00
N ILE A 401 14.89 3.19 -16.17
CA ILE A 401 14.12 3.52 -14.97
C ILE A 401 13.48 4.88 -15.16
N GLN A 402 12.34 5.11 -14.51
CA GLN A 402 11.65 6.38 -14.56
C GLN A 402 10.96 6.74 -13.24
N GLN A 403 10.86 8.04 -12.98
CA GLN A 403 10.07 8.59 -11.90
C GLN A 403 9.40 9.89 -12.35
N SER A 404 8.15 10.07 -11.93
CA SER A 404 7.35 11.24 -12.27
C SER A 404 7.19 12.17 -11.08
N ASN A 405 7.05 13.46 -11.33
CA ASN A 405 6.82 14.49 -10.32
C ASN A 405 5.84 15.54 -10.84
N PRO A 406 5.05 16.18 -9.96
CA PRO A 406 4.24 17.34 -10.33
C PRO A 406 5.09 18.44 -10.97
N CYS A 407 4.56 19.07 -12.02
CA CYS A 407 5.20 20.19 -12.71
C CYS A 407 4.12 21.06 -13.37
N GLN A 408 4.35 22.37 -13.44
CA GLN A 408 3.42 23.36 -13.98
C GLN A 408 4.01 24.05 -15.22
N PRO A 409 3.18 24.67 -16.08
CA PRO A 409 3.65 25.37 -17.27
C PRO A 409 4.71 26.43 -16.93
N GLY A 410 5.79 26.48 -17.71
CA GLY A 410 6.87 27.45 -17.53
C GLY A 410 7.88 27.13 -16.42
N GLN A 411 7.64 26.10 -15.59
CA GLN A 411 8.61 25.69 -14.58
C GLN A 411 9.87 25.10 -15.21
N THR A 412 11.01 25.37 -14.59
CA THR A 412 12.31 24.81 -15.00
C THR A 412 12.60 23.59 -14.15
N VAL A 413 12.77 22.45 -14.82
CA VAL A 413 13.20 21.19 -14.21
C VAL A 413 14.69 21.05 -14.41
N THR A 414 15.44 20.94 -13.32
CA THR A 414 16.88 20.68 -13.34
C THR A 414 17.14 19.38 -12.60
N VAL A 415 17.83 18.44 -13.26
CA VAL A 415 18.25 17.16 -12.69
C VAL A 415 19.76 17.13 -12.60
N ASN A 416 20.29 16.77 -11.44
CA ASN A 416 21.68 16.36 -11.28
C ASN A 416 21.70 14.86 -11.05
N LEU A 417 22.62 14.16 -11.70
CA LEU A 417 22.74 12.71 -11.59
C LEU A 417 24.17 12.27 -11.86
N TRP A 418 24.60 11.26 -11.12
CA TRP A 418 25.89 10.64 -11.34
C TRP A 418 25.74 9.40 -12.19
N LEU A 419 26.58 9.31 -13.22
CA LEU A 419 26.56 8.22 -14.17
C LEU A 419 27.96 7.62 -14.33
N ARG A 420 28.02 6.30 -14.48
CA ARG A 420 29.21 5.59 -14.95
C ARG A 420 28.85 4.36 -15.77
N SER A 421 29.84 3.79 -16.43
CA SER A 421 29.75 2.45 -17.00
C SER A 421 31.01 1.66 -16.72
N ARG A 422 30.87 0.49 -16.09
CA ARG A 422 32.00 -0.41 -15.78
C ARG A 422 32.79 -0.81 -17.03
N TYR A 423 32.14 -0.83 -18.18
CA TYR A 423 32.70 -1.23 -19.46
C TYR A 423 32.66 -0.09 -20.49
N ALA A 424 32.76 1.16 -20.04
CA ALA A 424 32.75 2.33 -20.93
C ALA A 424 33.77 2.15 -22.08
N THR A 425 33.27 1.94 -23.29
CA THR A 425 34.03 2.09 -24.54
C THR A 425 33.62 3.40 -25.20
N GLY A 426 34.26 3.79 -26.30
CA GLY A 426 34.02 5.10 -26.94
C GLY A 426 32.57 5.38 -27.38
N SER A 427 31.68 4.39 -27.41
CA SER A 427 30.25 4.54 -27.71
C SER A 427 29.32 4.41 -26.50
N ALA A 428 29.86 4.26 -25.28
CA ALA A 428 29.05 4.08 -24.09
C ALA A 428 28.35 5.38 -23.69
N ALA A 429 27.02 5.36 -23.63
CA ALA A 429 26.22 6.52 -23.28
C ALA A 429 24.92 6.12 -22.56
N ALA A 430 24.36 7.07 -21.82
CA ALA A 430 23.04 7.00 -21.23
C ALA A 430 22.14 8.06 -21.88
N ASP A 431 20.89 7.72 -22.12
CA ASP A 431 19.89 8.65 -22.64
C ASP A 431 19.03 9.15 -21.48
N ILE A 432 19.08 10.45 -21.23
CA ILE A 432 18.31 11.13 -20.18
C ILE A 432 17.17 11.89 -20.84
N THR A 433 15.94 11.52 -20.51
CA THR A 433 14.75 12.16 -21.07
C THR A 433 13.97 12.85 -19.96
N LEU A 434 13.71 14.14 -20.15
CA LEU A 434 12.74 14.91 -19.40
C LEU A 434 11.55 15.16 -20.33
N ASP A 435 10.43 14.52 -20.02
CA ASP A 435 9.18 14.75 -20.74
C ASP A 435 8.12 15.40 -19.85
N PHE A 436 7.29 16.24 -20.46
CA PHE A 436 6.25 17.02 -19.81
C PHE A 436 4.90 16.56 -20.32
N ARG A 437 3.98 16.29 -19.41
CA ARG A 437 2.70 15.66 -19.72
C ARG A 437 1.55 16.51 -19.20
N ASN A 438 0.41 16.42 -19.87
CA ASN A 438 -0.85 16.92 -19.33
C ASN A 438 -1.31 16.01 -18.18
N GLN A 439 -2.55 16.23 -17.72
CA GLN A 439 -3.14 15.44 -16.65
C GLN A 439 -3.22 13.94 -16.99
N GLU A 440 -3.48 13.57 -18.24
CA GLU A 440 -3.51 12.16 -18.63
C GLU A 440 -2.09 11.62 -18.84
N MET A 441 -1.41 11.28 -17.75
CA MET A 441 0.03 11.00 -17.78
C MET A 441 0.45 9.81 -18.67
N TYR A 442 -0.47 8.96 -19.12
CA TYR A 442 -0.18 7.84 -20.04
C TYR A 442 -0.19 8.26 -21.53
N THR A 443 -0.60 9.48 -21.84
CA THR A 443 -0.68 9.98 -23.22
C THR A 443 0.69 10.44 -23.75
N ALA A 444 0.74 10.87 -25.01
CA ALA A 444 1.96 11.41 -25.60
C ALA A 444 2.39 12.69 -24.84
N PRO A 445 3.69 12.88 -24.56
CA PRO A 445 4.15 14.07 -23.87
C PRO A 445 3.89 15.33 -24.71
N LEU A 446 3.53 16.42 -24.03
CA LEU A 446 3.37 17.76 -24.61
C LEU A 446 4.70 18.29 -25.16
N ALA A 447 5.79 17.99 -24.45
CA ALA A 447 7.15 18.24 -24.89
C ALA A 447 8.08 17.18 -24.30
N SER A 448 9.15 16.86 -25.02
CA SER A 448 10.16 15.91 -24.58
C SER A 448 11.53 16.46 -24.95
N ASN A 449 12.45 16.44 -23.98
CA ASN A 449 13.84 16.82 -24.16
C ASN A 449 14.71 15.62 -23.79
N SER A 450 15.45 15.09 -24.76
CA SER A 450 16.33 13.94 -24.58
C SER A 450 17.77 14.33 -24.86
N VAL A 451 18.66 13.97 -23.93
CA VAL A 451 20.10 14.23 -24.04
C VAL A 451 20.85 12.92 -23.86
N THR A 452 21.72 12.61 -24.81
CA THR A 452 22.66 11.48 -24.71
C THR A 452 23.93 11.94 -24.01
N LEU A 453 24.24 11.35 -22.86
CA LEU A 453 25.39 11.68 -22.03
C LEU A 453 26.47 10.60 -22.16
N PRO A 454 27.72 10.96 -22.48
CA PRO A 454 28.81 9.99 -22.57
C PRO A 454 29.15 9.42 -21.19
N LEU A 455 29.44 8.12 -21.14
CA LEU A 455 29.82 7.44 -19.91
C LEU A 455 31.32 7.22 -19.82
N SER A 456 31.84 7.19 -18.60
CA SER A 456 33.21 6.79 -18.30
C SER A 456 33.23 5.65 -17.28
N THR A 457 34.41 5.06 -17.05
CA THR A 457 34.60 4.07 -15.98
C THR A 457 34.49 4.69 -14.59
N ASN A 458 34.73 6.00 -14.48
CA ASN A 458 34.54 6.77 -13.25
C ASN A 458 33.14 7.39 -13.20
N TRP A 459 32.65 7.66 -12.00
CA TRP A 459 31.46 8.47 -11.80
C TRP A 459 31.67 9.90 -12.31
N ILE A 460 30.73 10.35 -13.13
CA ILE A 460 30.69 11.72 -13.64
C ILE A 460 29.32 12.28 -13.26
N ASN A 461 29.34 13.47 -12.65
CA ASN A 461 28.13 14.22 -12.41
C ASN A 461 27.70 14.93 -13.70
N HIS A 462 26.41 14.85 -14.01
CA HIS A 462 25.80 15.55 -15.12
C HIS A 462 24.64 16.39 -14.63
N THR A 463 24.38 17.48 -15.34
CA THR A 463 23.20 18.33 -15.13
C THR A 463 22.41 18.39 -16.43
N VAL A 464 21.13 18.06 -16.35
CA VAL A 464 20.17 18.19 -17.46
C VAL A 464 19.09 19.17 -17.04
N THR A 465 18.66 20.03 -17.96
CA THR A 465 17.63 21.03 -17.68
C THR A 465 16.65 21.11 -18.83
N ALA A 466 15.37 21.20 -18.50
CA ALA A 466 14.30 21.44 -19.46
C ALA A 466 13.26 22.38 -18.86
N VAL A 467 12.58 23.14 -19.73
CA VAL A 467 11.54 24.08 -19.32
C VAL A 467 10.20 23.53 -19.79
N ALA A 468 9.23 23.45 -18.87
CA ALA A 468 7.88 23.03 -19.17
C ALA A 468 7.24 23.98 -20.21
N PRO A 469 6.64 23.45 -21.30
CA PRO A 469 6.07 24.29 -22.34
C PRO A 469 4.98 25.23 -21.80
N LEU A 470 4.86 26.42 -22.42
CA LEU A 470 3.81 27.40 -22.15
C LEU A 470 2.66 27.26 -23.15
N GLY A 471 1.43 27.42 -22.68
CA GLY A 471 0.22 27.43 -23.51
C GLY A 471 -0.22 26.03 -23.99
N GLY A 472 -1.41 25.96 -24.59
CA GLY A 472 -2.02 24.68 -25.00
C GLY A 472 -2.70 23.95 -23.84
N ASP A 473 -2.65 22.61 -23.86
CA ASP A 473 -3.05 21.75 -22.74
C ASP A 473 -2.01 21.91 -21.62
N PRO A 474 -2.39 22.29 -20.39
CA PRO A 474 -1.42 22.61 -19.34
C PRO A 474 -0.57 21.40 -18.93
N VAL A 475 0.70 21.67 -18.65
CA VAL A 475 1.60 20.71 -18.00
C VAL A 475 1.11 20.44 -16.59
N PHE A 476 1.08 19.16 -16.24
CA PHE A 476 0.64 18.67 -14.94
C PHE A 476 1.74 17.83 -14.26
N HIS A 477 2.55 17.13 -15.05
CA HIS A 477 3.69 16.34 -14.56
C HIS A 477 4.92 16.49 -15.45
N THR A 478 6.08 16.25 -14.84
CA THR A 478 7.30 15.88 -15.54
C THR A 478 7.64 14.42 -15.25
N ARG A 479 8.22 13.74 -16.23
CA ARG A 479 8.77 12.38 -16.07
C ARG A 479 10.24 12.40 -16.45
N LEU A 480 11.07 11.95 -15.51
CA LEU A 480 12.48 11.70 -15.72
C LEU A 480 12.66 10.22 -16.07
N THR A 481 13.22 9.95 -17.25
CA THR A 481 13.60 8.61 -17.69
C THR A 481 15.11 8.55 -17.90
N ILE A 482 15.76 7.53 -17.33
CA ILE A 482 17.19 7.26 -17.50
C ILE A 482 17.32 5.89 -18.16
N ALA A 483 17.89 5.87 -19.37
CA ALA A 483 17.97 4.67 -20.20
C ALA A 483 19.41 4.33 -20.63
N SER A 484 19.65 3.04 -20.84
CA SER A 484 20.84 2.56 -21.55
C SER A 484 20.65 2.74 -23.06
N ASN A 485 21.68 3.21 -23.79
CA ASN A 485 21.65 3.33 -25.25
C ASN A 485 21.68 1.99 -26.03
N GLY A 486 21.36 0.86 -25.36
CA GLY A 486 21.31 -0.48 -25.95
C GLY A 486 22.63 -1.23 -26.01
N GLN A 487 23.78 -0.54 -25.88
CA GLN A 487 25.12 -1.15 -25.95
C GLN A 487 25.89 -1.12 -24.62
N SER A 488 25.35 -0.44 -23.61
CA SER A 488 26.08 -0.08 -22.38
C SER A 488 25.38 -0.57 -21.12
N GLN A 489 26.15 -0.90 -20.08
CA GLN A 489 25.67 -0.91 -18.71
C GLN A 489 25.77 0.50 -18.15
N VAL A 490 24.66 1.08 -17.71
CA VAL A 490 24.63 2.39 -17.05
C VAL A 490 24.46 2.14 -15.56
N ALA A 491 25.39 2.64 -14.75
CA ALA A 491 25.19 2.77 -13.32
C ALA A 491 24.75 4.22 -13.02
N ILE A 492 23.75 4.36 -12.17
CA ILE A 492 23.04 5.60 -11.86
C ILE A 492 23.01 5.74 -10.35
N ASP A 493 23.41 6.91 -9.85
CA ASP A 493 23.45 7.20 -8.42
C ASP A 493 23.27 8.71 -8.15
N ASN A 494 22.92 9.05 -6.90
CA ASN A 494 22.76 10.38 -6.36
C ASN A 494 22.01 11.32 -7.33
N VAL A 495 20.81 10.88 -7.69
CA VAL A 495 19.88 11.63 -8.54
C VAL A 495 19.15 12.65 -7.68
N THR A 496 19.23 13.91 -8.06
CA THR A 496 18.46 14.99 -7.45
C THR A 496 17.76 15.79 -8.53
N MET A 497 16.62 16.36 -8.18
CA MET A 497 15.82 17.19 -9.05
C MET A 497 15.34 18.42 -8.31
N THR A 498 15.19 19.51 -9.05
CA THR A 498 14.49 20.71 -8.59
C THR A 498 13.50 21.16 -9.66
N VAL A 499 12.30 21.56 -9.24
CA VAL A 499 11.28 22.16 -10.10
C VAL A 499 11.06 23.60 -9.60
N ASN A 500 11.46 24.58 -10.41
CA ASN A 500 11.40 26.01 -10.06
C ASN A 500 10.40 26.76 -10.92
#